data_AF-A0A3E0TRG3-F1
#
_entry.id   AF-A0A3E0TRG3-F1
#
_cell.length_a   1.000
_cell.length_b   1.000
_cell.length_c   1.000
_cell.angle_alpha   90.00
_cell.angle_beta   90.00
_cell.angle_gamma   90.00
#
_symmetry.space_group_name_H-M   'P 1'
#
loop_
_entity.id
_entity.type
_entity.pdbx_description
1 polymer ?
#
loop_
_entity_poly.entity_id
_entity_poly.type
_entity_poly.pdbx_seq_one_letter_code
_entity_poly.pdbx_strand_id
1 'polypeptide(L)'
;MRLIIFLSFIFTFSVQSMEFLKLGGTFSMHGEIKKGDAAKFLLEFTSWEVAPTIFFISSRGGNLDEAIHIGEIIRASQIPVHSGEECFSACVFIPIEIII
;
A
#
# COMPACT_ATOMS: atom_id res chain seq x y z
N MET A 1 13.80 26.56 43.88
CA MET A 1 14.54 26.88 42.63
C MET A 1 15.53 25.73 42.42
N ARG A 2 15.42 24.79 41.48
CA ARG A 2 14.89 24.82 40.13
C ARG A 2 14.22 23.48 39.79
N LEU A 3 13.06 23.59 39.16
CA LEU A 3 12.30 22.53 38.53
C LEU A 3 12.97 22.28 37.16
N ILE A 4 13.59 21.12 36.94
CA ILE A 4 14.07 20.72 35.60
C ILE A 4 13.14 19.60 35.13
N ILE A 5 12.08 19.99 34.41
CA ILE A 5 11.22 19.05 33.69
C ILE A 5 11.97 18.72 32.39
N PHE A 6 12.53 17.50 32.33
CA PHE A 6 12.98 16.90 31.08
C PHE A 6 11.73 16.56 30.26
N LEU A 7 11.36 17.44 29.34
CA LEU A 7 10.28 17.20 28.39
C LEU A 7 10.80 16.24 27.31
N SER A 8 10.67 14.94 27.55
CA SER A 8 10.94 13.90 26.56
C SER A 8 9.89 14.02 25.44
N PHE A 9 10.24 14.72 24.37
CA PHE A 9 9.44 14.77 23.14
C PHE A 9 9.59 13.42 22.44
N ILE A 10 8.73 12.46 22.80
CA ILE A 10 8.62 11.18 22.11
C ILE A 10 8.02 11.49 20.73
N PHE A 11 8.88 11.75 19.74
CA PHE A 11 8.49 11.66 18.34
C PHE A 11 8.12 10.21 18.06
N THR A 12 6.84 9.86 18.19
CA THR A 12 6.32 8.65 17.58
C THR A 12 6.41 8.85 16.08
N PHE A 13 7.50 8.38 15.48
CA PHE A 13 7.55 8.12 14.04
C PHE A 13 6.48 7.05 13.77
N SER A 14 5.25 7.47 13.47
CA SER A 14 4.26 6.61 12.86
C SER A 14 4.81 6.25 11.49
N VAL A 15 5.49 5.12 11.44
CA VAL A 15 5.92 4.49 10.20
C VAL A 15 4.62 4.13 9.46
N GLN A 16 4.12 5.04 8.63
CA GLN A 16 2.81 4.92 7.99
C GLN A 16 2.89 3.75 7.01
N SER A 17 2.18 2.65 7.32
CA SER A 17 2.03 1.48 6.44
C SER A 17 1.24 1.87 5.19
N MET A 18 1.23 1.01 4.17
CA MET A 18 0.36 1.21 3.02
C MET A 18 -1.10 1.42 3.45
N GLU A 19 -1.71 2.46 2.91
CA GLU A 19 -3.11 2.81 3.09
C GLU A 19 -3.95 2.22 1.95
N PHE A 20 -5.14 1.74 2.31
CA PHE A 20 -6.05 1.02 1.42
C PHE A 20 -7.39 1.74 1.43
N LEU A 21 -7.88 2.17 0.26
CA LEU A 21 -9.10 2.95 0.13
C LEU A 21 -10.02 2.35 -0.94
N LYS A 22 -11.34 2.38 -0.67
CA LYS A 22 -12.38 2.02 -1.63
C LYS A 22 -12.98 3.28 -2.24
N LEU A 23 -12.73 3.51 -3.52
CA LEU A 23 -13.18 4.70 -4.26
C LEU A 23 -14.05 4.27 -5.44
N GLY A 24 -15.33 4.05 -5.19
CA GLY A 24 -16.23 3.45 -6.19
C GLY A 24 -15.71 2.06 -6.59
N GLY A 25 -15.47 1.83 -7.89
CA GLY A 25 -14.87 0.58 -8.39
C GLY A 25 -13.34 0.50 -8.25
N THR A 26 -12.69 1.51 -7.67
CA THR A 26 -11.23 1.56 -7.54
C THR A 26 -10.79 1.11 -6.16
N PHE A 27 -9.87 0.14 -6.10
CA PHE A 27 -9.16 -0.19 -4.89
C PHE A 27 -7.79 0.52 -4.91
N SER A 28 -7.70 1.61 -4.14
CA SER A 28 -6.52 2.47 -4.05
C SER A 28 -5.54 2.00 -2.98
N MET A 29 -4.24 2.01 -3.32
CA MET A 29 -3.12 1.63 -2.47
C MET A 29 -2.09 2.76 -2.45
N HIS A 30 -1.85 3.36 -1.28
CA HIS A 30 -0.97 4.53 -1.15
C HIS A 30 0.05 4.38 -0.04
N GLY A 31 1.29 4.81 -0.31
CA GLY A 31 2.34 4.89 0.69
C GLY A 31 3.39 3.79 0.56
N GLU A 32 4.27 3.70 1.55
CA GLU A 32 5.38 2.75 1.58
C GLU A 32 4.89 1.32 1.86
N ILE A 33 5.40 0.35 1.11
CA ILE A 33 5.09 -1.07 1.29
C ILE A 33 5.86 -1.59 2.50
N LYS A 34 5.15 -2.08 3.52
CA LYS A 34 5.74 -2.54 4.79
C LYS A 34 5.30 -3.95 5.14
N LYS A 35 6.03 -4.55 6.07
CA LYS A 35 5.74 -5.89 6.59
C LYS A 35 4.30 -5.96 7.09
N GLY A 36 3.54 -6.96 6.62
CA GLY A 36 2.13 -7.17 6.94
C GLY A 36 1.14 -6.54 5.95
N ASP A 37 1.60 -5.71 5.01
CA ASP A 37 0.71 -5.05 4.04
C ASP A 37 0.09 -6.04 3.04
N ALA A 38 0.74 -7.16 2.71
CA ALA A 38 0.13 -8.19 1.87
C ALA A 38 -1.07 -8.85 2.56
N ALA A 39 -0.96 -9.13 3.85
CA ALA A 39 -2.09 -9.66 4.64
C ALA A 39 -3.21 -8.62 4.77
N LYS A 40 -2.85 -7.36 5.02
CA LYS A 40 -3.81 -6.25 5.08
C LYS A 40 -4.51 -6.04 3.74
N PHE A 41 -3.78 -6.06 2.63
CA PHE A 41 -4.32 -6.00 1.27
C PHE A 41 -5.37 -7.10 1.05
N LEU A 42 -5.05 -8.35 1.40
CA LEU A 42 -5.99 -9.48 1.23
C LEU A 42 -7.26 -9.30 2.07
N LEU A 43 -7.13 -8.86 3.32
CA LEU A 43 -8.27 -8.57 4.19
C LEU A 43 -9.16 -7.47 3.61
N GLU A 44 -8.55 -6.38 3.15
CA GLU A 44 -9.28 -5.27 2.53
C GLU A 44 -9.92 -5.72 1.20
N PHE A 45 -9.21 -6.49 0.36
CA PHE A 45 -9.72 -7.01 -0.92
C PHE A 45 -10.92 -7.93 -0.74
N THR A 46 -10.82 -8.87 0.20
CA THR A 46 -11.89 -9.86 0.48
C THR A 46 -13.11 -9.24 1.16
N SER A 47 -12.99 -8.02 1.70
CA SER A 47 -14.12 -7.27 2.25
C SER A 47 -14.98 -6.56 1.20
N TRP A 48 -14.66 -6.68 -0.09
CA TRP A 48 -15.50 -6.15 -1.17
C TRP A 48 -16.66 -7.09 -1.47
N GLU A 49 -17.89 -6.58 -1.47
CA GLU A 49 -19.09 -7.35 -1.89
C GLU A 49 -19.07 -7.65 -3.40
N VAL A 50 -18.55 -6.70 -4.19
CA VAL A 50 -18.34 -6.81 -5.63
C VAL A 50 -16.89 -6.47 -5.90
N ALA A 51 -16.18 -7.27 -6.69
CA ALA A 51 -14.78 -7.02 -6.97
C ALA A 51 -14.54 -5.60 -7.57
N PRO A 52 -13.44 -4.92 -7.20
CA PRO A 52 -13.05 -3.68 -7.83
C PRO A 52 -12.83 -3.89 -9.33
N THR A 53 -13.12 -2.86 -10.11
CA THR A 53 -12.86 -2.84 -11.55
C THR A 53 -11.39 -2.57 -11.86
N ILE A 54 -10.67 -1.97 -10.91
CA ILE A 54 -9.29 -1.53 -11.08
C ILE A 54 -8.57 -1.42 -9.74
N PHE A 55 -7.29 -1.79 -9.72
CA PHE A 55 -6.36 -1.42 -8.68
C PHE A 55 -5.62 -0.14 -9.04
N PHE A 56 -5.48 0.77 -8.09
CA PHE A 56 -4.64 1.96 -8.24
C PHE A 56 -3.52 1.92 -7.21
N ILE A 57 -2.28 2.12 -7.63
CA ILE A 57 -1.12 2.13 -6.71
C ILE A 57 -0.27 3.38 -6.87
N SER A 58 0.07 4.02 -5.75
CA SER A 58 1.09 5.07 -5.70
C SER A 58 2.02 4.82 -4.51
N SER A 59 3.26 4.43 -4.79
CA SER A 59 4.22 3.99 -3.78
C SER A 59 5.67 4.27 -4.17
N ARG A 60 6.47 4.69 -3.19
CA ARG A 60 7.93 4.77 -3.29
C ARG A 60 8.63 3.40 -3.16
N GLY A 61 7.86 2.33 -3.03
CA GLY A 61 8.33 0.98 -2.77
C GLY A 61 8.43 0.69 -1.28
N GLY A 62 9.39 -0.16 -0.89
CA GLY A 62 9.56 -0.61 0.49
C GLY A 62 9.96 -2.09 0.54
N ASN A 63 9.22 -2.88 1.31
CA ASN A 63 9.46 -4.31 1.48
C ASN A 63 9.18 -5.09 0.18
N LEU A 64 10.19 -5.78 -0.35
CA LEU A 64 10.11 -6.53 -1.60
C LEU A 64 9.19 -7.76 -1.50
N ASP A 65 9.30 -8.55 -0.43
CA ASP A 65 8.52 -9.78 -0.27
C ASP A 65 7.02 -9.47 -0.20
N GLU A 66 6.66 -8.40 0.50
CA GLU A 66 5.27 -7.92 0.58
C GLU A 66 4.76 -7.46 -0.79
N ALA A 67 5.59 -6.73 -1.55
CA ALA A 67 5.23 -6.29 -2.89
C ALA A 67 4.99 -7.46 -3.85
N ILE A 68 5.83 -8.50 -3.79
CA ILE A 68 5.68 -9.73 -4.60
C ILE A 68 4.37 -10.43 -4.23
N HIS A 69 4.09 -10.64 -2.94
CA HIS A 69 2.84 -11.29 -2.52
C HIS A 69 1.59 -10.50 -2.93
N ILE A 70 1.62 -9.17 -2.81
CA ILE A 70 0.53 -8.31 -3.32
C ILE A 70 0.39 -8.51 -4.83
N GLY A 71 1.51 -8.50 -5.55
CA GLY A 71 1.53 -8.70 -7.00
C GLY A 71 0.99 -10.06 -7.45
N GLU A 72 1.26 -11.14 -6.71
CA GLU A 72 0.71 -12.46 -6.97
C GLU A 72 -0.82 -12.50 -6.83
N ILE A 73 -1.37 -11.88 -5.77
CA ILE A 73 -2.81 -11.82 -5.54
C ILE A 73 -3.49 -11.00 -6.65
N ILE A 74 -2.93 -9.84 -6.99
CA ILE A 74 -3.41 -8.98 -8.08
C ILE A 74 -3.38 -9.73 -9.42
N ARG A 75 -2.26 -10.42 -9.71
CA ARG A 75 -2.15 -11.22 -10.93
C ARG A 75 -3.23 -12.31 -10.98
N ALA A 76 -3.53 -12.95 -9.86
CA ALA A 76 -4.55 -13.99 -9.80
C ALA A 76 -5.97 -13.43 -10.03
N SER A 77 -6.24 -12.18 -9.67
CA SER A 77 -7.57 -11.59 -9.83
C SER A 77 -7.88 -11.16 -11.27
N GLN A 78 -6.87 -11.00 -12.13
CA GLN A 78 -7.01 -10.50 -13.51
C GLN A 78 -7.67 -9.11 -13.59
N ILE A 79 -7.57 -8.32 -12.51
CA ILE A 79 -8.08 -6.94 -12.45
C ILE A 79 -6.92 -6.02 -12.86
N PRO A 80 -7.13 -5.06 -13.78
CA PRO A 80 -6.08 -4.17 -14.24
C PRO A 80 -5.55 -3.30 -13.10
N VAL A 81 -4.27 -2.91 -13.21
CA VAL A 81 -3.59 -2.07 -12.21
C VAL A 81 -3.03 -0.83 -12.89
N HIS A 82 -3.42 0.35 -12.40
CA HIS A 82 -2.81 1.61 -12.81
C HIS A 82 -1.87 2.13 -11.73
N SER A 83 -0.70 2.60 -12.14
CA SER A 83 0.20 3.36 -11.27
C SER A 83 -0.17 4.84 -11.27
N GLY A 84 -0.08 5.48 -10.11
CA GLY A 84 -0.08 6.93 -9.97
C GLY A 84 1.26 7.55 -10.36
N GLU A 85 1.56 8.72 -9.81
CA GLU A 85 2.79 9.47 -10.10
C GLU A 85 4.08 8.74 -9.66
N GLU A 86 3.98 7.87 -8.66
CA GLU A 86 5.12 7.17 -8.09
C GLU A 86 4.86 5.65 -8.06
N CYS A 87 5.71 4.87 -8.72
CA CYS A 87 5.84 3.43 -8.47
C CYS A 87 7.31 3.04 -8.64
N PHE A 88 8.04 3.11 -7.54
CA PHE A 88 9.50 2.91 -7.51
C PHE A 88 9.91 1.72 -6.63
N SER A 89 11.16 1.29 -6.77
CA SER A 89 11.75 0.24 -5.92
C SER A 89 10.86 -1.02 -5.90
N ALA A 90 10.52 -1.57 -4.74
CA ALA A 90 9.65 -2.75 -4.61
C ALA A 90 8.29 -2.63 -5.32
N CYS A 91 7.74 -1.42 -5.52
CA CYS A 91 6.46 -1.23 -6.21
C CYS A 91 6.45 -1.80 -7.63
N VAL A 92 7.60 -1.79 -8.33
CA VAL A 92 7.70 -2.27 -9.72
C VAL A 92 7.46 -3.79 -9.86
N PHE A 93 7.47 -4.52 -8.74
CA PHE A 93 7.17 -5.95 -8.70
C PHE A 93 5.67 -6.25 -8.60
N ILE A 94 4.85 -5.23 -8.36
CA ILE A 94 3.39 -5.33 -8.51
C ILE A 94 3.09 -5.15 -10.01
N PRO A 95 2.34 -6.06 -10.64
CA PRO A 95 2.15 -6.06 -12.09
C PRO A 95 1.26 -4.87 -12.50
N ILE A 96 1.90 -3.77 -12.88
CA ILE A 96 1.23 -2.57 -13.39
C ILE A 96 0.97 -2.72 -14.89
N GLU A 97 -0.23 -2.36 -15.34
CA GLU A 97 -0.51 -2.13 -16.75
C GLU A 97 -0.12 -0.68 -17.08
N ILE A 98 0.90 -0.52 -17.93
CA ILE A 98 1.26 0.78 -18.48
C ILE A 98 0.30 1.06 -19.63
N ILE A 99 -0.66 1.95 -19.44
CA ILE A 99 -1.38 2.54 -20.56
C ILE A 99 -0.43 3.54 -21.21
N ILE A 100 0.16 3.14 -22.34
CA ILE A 100 0.97 3.98 -23.23
C ILE A 100 0.03 4.81 -24.10
#